data_AF-D3Z0P3-F1
#
_entry.id   AF-D3Z0P3-F1
#
_cell.length_a   1.000
_cell.length_b   1.000
_cell.length_c   1.000
_cell.angle_alpha   90.00
_cell.angle_beta   90.00
_cell.angle_gamma   90.00
#
_symmetry.space_group_name_H-M   'P 1'
#
loop_
_entity.id
_entity.type
_entity.pdbx_description
1 polymer ?
#
loop_
_entity_poly.entity_id
_entity_poly.type
_entity_poly.pdbx_seq_one_letter_code
_entity_poly.pdbx_strand_id
1 'polypeptide(L)'
;MCSSSFQMMGPVWLWLWLLVAEVLLPVHCQPFSAHGDKSLGASQPASHQSLEPAPAYHKVTPTITNFALRLYKQLAEEVAGNILFSPVSLSSSLALLSLGAHADTQTQILESLGFNLTETPAADVHRGFQSLLHTLDLPSPKLELKLGHFLFLDRQLKPQQRFLDSAKELYGALAFSANFTEAAATGQQINDLVRKQTYGQVVGCLPEFSHDTLMVLLNYIFFKAKCKHPFDRYQT
;
A
#
# COMPACT_ATOMS: atom_id res chain seq x y z
N MET A 1 17.32 13.53 12.66
CA MET A 1 16.71 13.43 14.00
C MET A 1 15.52 12.52 13.89
N CYS A 2 15.69 11.25 14.26
CA CYS A 2 14.59 10.31 14.47
C CYS A 2 14.90 9.67 15.81
N SER A 3 14.20 10.10 16.85
CA SER A 3 14.29 9.55 18.19
C SER A 3 12.87 9.60 18.74
N SER A 4 12.16 8.48 18.61
CA SER A 4 10.98 8.21 19.42
C SER A 4 11.08 6.77 19.89
N SER A 5 11.53 6.64 21.13
CA SER A 5 11.66 5.41 21.89
C SER A 5 10.29 4.71 21.99
N PHE A 6 10.24 3.45 21.59
CA PHE A 6 9.08 2.58 21.75
C PHE A 6 9.17 1.93 23.14
N GLN A 7 8.23 2.25 24.03
CA GLN A 7 8.16 1.66 25.37
C GLN A 7 6.83 0.92 25.51
N MET A 8 6.91 -0.39 25.74
CA MET A 8 5.78 -1.30 25.97
C MET A 8 4.95 -0.88 27.18
N MET A 9 3.61 -0.85 27.05
CA MET A 9 2.70 -1.17 28.15
C MET A 9 1.46 -1.89 27.63
N GLY A 10 1.16 -3.03 28.26
CA GLY A 10 0.06 -3.95 27.94
C GLY A 10 -1.31 -3.55 28.50
N PRO A 11 -2.25 -4.50 28.65
CA PRO A 11 -3.64 -4.34 28.26
C PRO A 11 -4.55 -3.93 29.42
N VAL A 12 -5.16 -2.76 29.29
CA VAL A 12 -6.31 -2.28 30.08
C VAL A 12 -7.24 -1.60 29.07
N TRP A 13 -8.55 -1.52 29.33
CA TRP A 13 -9.59 -0.93 28.45
C TRP A 13 -10.40 -1.89 27.56
N LEU A 14 -10.49 -3.17 27.94
CA LEU A 14 -11.84 -3.77 28.00
C LEU A 14 -12.63 -2.95 29.04
N TRP A 15 -13.91 -2.70 28.78
CA TRP A 15 -14.87 -1.90 29.57
C TRP A 15 -15.00 -0.41 29.19
N LEU A 16 -15.59 -0.13 28.02
CA LEU A 16 -16.65 0.90 27.96
C LEU A 16 -17.68 0.51 26.90
N TRP A 17 -18.75 -0.13 27.36
CA TRP A 17 -19.94 -0.48 26.60
C TRP A 17 -20.97 0.66 26.67
N LEU A 18 -21.69 0.85 25.55
CA LEU A 18 -23.12 1.23 25.40
C LEU A 18 -23.53 2.68 25.01
N LEU A 19 -24.09 2.72 23.79
CA LEU A 19 -25.37 3.31 23.34
C LEU A 19 -25.54 4.83 23.35
N VAL A 20 -25.83 5.40 22.16
CA VAL A 20 -27.18 5.89 21.79
C VAL A 20 -27.38 5.69 20.29
N ALA A 21 -28.58 5.20 19.95
CA ALA A 21 -29.11 4.93 18.63
C ALA A 21 -29.83 6.17 18.02
N GLU A 22 -29.79 6.29 16.69
CA GLU A 22 -30.91 6.64 15.76
C GLU A 22 -31.59 8.05 15.90
N VAL A 23 -31.98 8.84 14.88
CA VAL A 23 -32.70 8.62 13.61
C VAL A 23 -32.57 9.86 12.68
N LEU A 24 -32.64 9.56 11.37
CA LEU A 24 -32.85 10.33 10.12
C LEU A 24 -33.57 11.70 10.13
N LEU A 25 -33.23 12.55 9.14
CA LEU A 25 -34.19 13.04 8.12
C LEU A 25 -33.51 13.32 6.75
N PRO A 26 -34.21 13.10 5.62
CA PRO A 26 -33.71 13.27 4.25
C PRO A 26 -34.00 14.69 3.73
N VAL A 27 -33.07 15.28 2.96
CA VAL A 27 -33.36 16.48 2.16
C VAL A 27 -33.74 16.03 0.75
N HIS A 28 -35.04 16.10 0.49
CA HIS A 28 -35.66 15.95 -0.82
C HIS A 28 -35.60 17.31 -1.53
N CYS A 29 -34.98 17.37 -2.71
CA CYS A 29 -35.21 18.46 -3.66
C CYS A 29 -35.74 17.88 -4.97
N GLN A 30 -36.94 18.31 -5.36
CA GLN A 30 -37.52 18.22 -6.70
C GLN A 30 -38.14 19.58 -7.03
N PRO A 31 -38.58 19.84 -8.28
CA PRO A 31 -37.84 19.78 -9.53
C PRO A 31 -38.01 21.11 -10.32
N PHE A 32 -37.12 21.42 -11.27
CA PHE A 32 -37.38 22.50 -12.25
C PHE A 32 -37.80 21.86 -13.57
N SER A 33 -39.02 22.19 -14.00
CA SER A 33 -39.61 21.73 -15.25
C SER A 33 -39.39 22.78 -16.34
N ALA A 34 -38.97 22.35 -17.53
CA ALA A 34 -39.08 23.15 -18.75
C ALA A 34 -39.61 22.24 -19.88
N HIS A 35 -40.83 22.53 -20.32
CA HIS A 35 -41.33 22.22 -21.67
C HIS A 35 -40.37 22.82 -22.71
N GLY A 36 -40.11 22.25 -23.89
CA GLY A 36 -40.62 21.07 -24.58
C GLY A 36 -40.27 21.27 -26.07
N ASP A 37 -39.88 20.21 -26.79
CA ASP A 37 -40.33 19.99 -28.16
C ASP A 37 -39.98 18.58 -28.64
N LYS A 38 -40.93 17.97 -29.35
CA LYS A 38 -40.84 16.63 -29.96
C LYS A 38 -40.42 16.77 -31.43
N SER A 39 -39.46 15.94 -31.87
CA SER A 39 -39.50 15.40 -33.23
C SER A 39 -38.86 14.01 -33.27
N LEU A 40 -39.54 13.10 -33.97
CA LEU A 40 -39.22 11.68 -34.14
C LEU A 40 -38.13 11.46 -35.20
N GLY A 41 -37.29 10.45 -34.96
CA GLY A 41 -36.88 9.51 -36.02
C GLY A 41 -35.41 9.52 -36.41
N ALA A 42 -34.66 8.53 -35.93
CA ALA A 42 -33.89 7.56 -36.74
C ALA A 42 -32.94 6.77 -35.83
N SER A 43 -33.24 5.48 -35.67
CA SER A 43 -32.41 4.49 -34.99
C SER A 43 -31.10 4.28 -35.76
N GLN A 44 -29.97 4.58 -35.14
CA GLN A 44 -28.66 4.05 -35.57
C GLN A 44 -28.29 2.85 -34.67
N PRO A 45 -27.79 1.75 -35.24
CA PRO A 45 -27.48 0.55 -34.47
C PRO A 45 -26.30 0.80 -33.53
N ALA A 46 -26.45 0.33 -32.30
CA ALA A 46 -25.40 0.36 -31.28
C ALA A 46 -24.13 -0.31 -31.82
N SER A 47 -23.07 0.47 -32.00
CA SER A 47 -21.73 -0.06 -32.15
C SER A 47 -21.39 -0.83 -30.88
N HIS A 48 -21.18 -2.15 -31.00
CA HIS A 48 -20.56 -2.96 -29.96
C HIS A 48 -19.15 -2.43 -29.68
N GLN A 49 -19.02 -1.51 -28.74
CA GLN A 49 -17.75 -1.26 -28.09
C GLN A 49 -17.50 -2.45 -27.17
N SER A 50 -16.62 -3.35 -27.61
CA SER A 50 -15.99 -4.32 -26.74
C SER A 50 -15.35 -3.54 -25.60
N LEU A 51 -15.95 -3.60 -24.42
CA LEU A 51 -15.43 -2.95 -23.22
C LEU A 51 -14.16 -3.71 -22.85
N GLU A 52 -12.99 -3.14 -23.16
CA GLU A 52 -11.72 -3.67 -22.68
C GLU A 52 -11.84 -3.93 -21.18
N PRO A 53 -11.46 -5.12 -20.69
CA PRO A 53 -11.57 -5.43 -19.27
C PRO A 53 -10.88 -4.36 -18.44
N ALA A 54 -11.56 -3.85 -17.41
CA ALA A 54 -10.96 -2.87 -16.51
C ALA A 54 -9.62 -3.41 -15.96
N PRO A 55 -8.59 -2.57 -15.83
CA PRO A 55 -7.29 -3.01 -15.32
C PRO A 55 -7.43 -3.74 -13.97
N ALA A 56 -6.64 -4.81 -13.77
CA ALA A 56 -6.77 -5.65 -12.58
C ALA A 56 -6.57 -4.89 -11.26
N TYR A 57 -5.83 -3.78 -11.26
CA TYR A 57 -5.66 -2.93 -10.08
C TYR A 57 -6.99 -2.36 -9.53
N HIS A 58 -8.05 -2.24 -10.35
CA HIS A 58 -9.36 -1.79 -9.88
C HIS A 58 -9.95 -2.70 -8.78
N LYS A 59 -9.54 -3.98 -8.74
CA LYS A 59 -9.96 -4.93 -7.70
C LYS A 59 -9.34 -4.62 -6.32
N VAL A 60 -8.21 -3.90 -6.27
CA VAL A 60 -7.48 -3.64 -5.01
C VAL A 60 -7.55 -2.20 -4.54
N THR A 61 -7.73 -1.24 -5.45
CA THR A 61 -7.74 0.21 -5.11
C THR A 61 -8.75 0.60 -4.03
N PRO A 62 -10.03 0.16 -4.06
CA PRO A 62 -10.99 0.50 -3.01
C PRO A 62 -10.55 -0.02 -1.64
N THR A 63 -10.06 -1.25 -1.57
CA THR A 63 -9.55 -1.86 -0.34
C THR A 63 -8.33 -1.12 0.21
N ILE A 64 -7.36 -0.78 -0.65
CA ILE A 64 -6.19 0.03 -0.27
C ILE A 64 -6.62 1.40 0.27
N THR A 65 -7.62 2.03 -0.34
CA THR A 65 -8.16 3.32 0.12
C THR A 65 -8.80 3.19 1.49
N ASN A 66 -9.65 2.18 1.70
CA ASN A 66 -10.28 1.93 2.99
C ASN A 66 -9.26 1.58 4.08
N PHE A 67 -8.24 0.77 3.75
CA PHE A 67 -7.11 0.49 4.63
C PHE A 67 -6.37 1.78 5.03
N ALA A 68 -6.06 2.65 4.06
CA ALA A 68 -5.43 3.94 4.32
C ALA A 68 -6.21 4.78 5.33
N LEU A 69 -7.52 4.89 5.13
CA LEU A 69 -8.40 5.69 5.99
C LEU A 69 -8.49 5.10 7.40
N ARG A 70 -8.59 3.76 7.53
CA ARG A 70 -8.58 3.09 8.84
C ARG A 70 -7.25 3.32 9.57
N LEU A 71 -6.13 3.09 8.90
CA LEU A 71 -4.79 3.28 9.47
C LEU A 71 -4.55 4.74 9.86
N TYR A 72 -4.92 5.69 9.01
CA TYR A 72 -4.80 7.11 9.32
C TYR A 72 -5.57 7.50 10.59
N LYS A 73 -6.81 7.01 10.76
CA LYS A 73 -7.60 7.28 11.97
C LYS A 73 -6.90 6.78 13.23
N GLN A 74 -6.36 5.56 13.20
CA GLN A 74 -5.60 5.00 14.32
C GLN A 74 -4.35 5.83 14.62
N LEU A 75 -3.57 6.18 13.60
CA LEU A 75 -2.36 6.99 13.78
C LEU A 75 -2.67 8.40 14.31
N ALA A 76 -3.80 9.00 13.90
CA ALA A 76 -4.23 10.31 14.35
C ALA A 76 -4.68 10.34 15.81
N GLU A 77 -5.09 9.20 16.37
CA GLU A 77 -5.39 9.05 17.79
C GLU A 77 -4.12 8.89 18.65
N GLU A 78 -3.05 8.31 18.08
CA GLU A 78 -1.82 7.99 18.80
C GLU A 78 -0.72 9.07 18.67
N VAL A 79 -0.63 9.75 17.53
CA VAL A 79 0.50 10.63 17.21
C VAL A 79 0.06 12.09 17.23
N ALA A 80 0.60 12.85 18.20
CA ALA A 80 0.55 14.31 18.17
C ALA A 80 1.59 14.85 17.17
N GLY A 81 1.19 15.07 15.92
CA GLY A 81 2.08 15.69 14.92
C GLY A 81 1.73 15.38 13.47
N ASN A 82 2.72 15.53 12.59
CA ASN A 82 2.57 15.24 11.17
C ASN A 82 2.52 13.73 10.94
N ILE A 83 1.52 13.28 10.18
CA ILE A 83 1.37 11.89 9.76
C ILE A 83 1.66 11.82 8.27
N LEU A 84 2.66 11.01 7.90
CA LEU A 84 3.00 10.75 6.50
C LEU A 84 3.30 9.27 6.33
N PHE A 85 2.54 8.61 5.47
CA PHE A 85 2.78 7.22 5.07
C PHE A 85 2.26 6.98 3.64
N SER A 86 2.66 5.87 3.04
CA SER A 86 2.16 5.45 1.73
C SER A 86 1.28 4.20 1.88
N PRO A 87 -0.04 4.31 1.65
CA PRO A 87 -0.94 3.17 1.73
C PRO A 87 -0.57 2.06 0.75
N VAL A 88 -0.25 2.40 -0.50
CA VAL A 88 0.12 1.43 -1.52
C VAL A 88 1.36 0.65 -1.11
N SER A 89 2.38 1.32 -0.58
CA SER A 89 3.63 0.69 -0.14
C SER A 89 3.40 -0.29 1.02
N LEU A 90 2.64 0.12 2.04
CA LEU A 90 2.33 -0.74 3.18
C LEU A 90 1.46 -1.93 2.78
N SER A 91 0.39 -1.68 2.01
CA SER A 91 -0.52 -2.74 1.57
C SER A 91 0.18 -3.75 0.66
N SER A 92 1.01 -3.30 -0.27
CA SER A 92 1.77 -4.20 -1.15
C SER A 92 2.83 -5.00 -0.39
N SER A 93 3.46 -4.43 0.64
CA SER A 93 4.40 -5.14 1.50
C SER A 93 3.73 -6.26 2.29
N LEU A 94 2.56 -5.98 2.89
CA LEU A 94 1.78 -6.99 3.62
C LEU A 94 1.26 -8.08 2.67
N ALA A 95 0.75 -7.70 1.49
CA ALA A 95 0.33 -8.66 0.48
C ALA A 95 1.52 -9.49 -0.08
N LEU A 96 2.72 -8.91 -0.18
CA LEU A 96 3.93 -9.67 -0.51
C LEU A 96 4.25 -10.70 0.58
N LEU A 97 4.17 -10.33 1.86
CA LEU A 97 4.39 -11.28 2.96
C LEU A 97 3.39 -12.44 2.95
N SER A 98 2.15 -12.19 2.54
CA SER A 98 1.13 -13.23 2.48
C SER A 98 1.42 -14.30 1.42
N LEU A 99 2.32 -14.08 0.45
CA LEU A 99 2.79 -15.12 -0.47
C LEU A 99 3.63 -16.19 0.24
N GLY A 100 4.34 -15.82 1.31
CA GLY A 100 5.16 -16.73 2.11
C GLY A 100 4.42 -17.36 3.29
N ALA A 101 3.21 -16.87 3.58
CA ALA A 101 2.35 -17.39 4.63
C ALA A 101 1.44 -18.52 4.12
N HIS A 102 0.94 -19.34 5.04
CA HIS A 102 0.02 -20.44 4.73
C HIS A 102 -1.23 -20.41 5.61
N ALA A 103 -2.32 -20.96 5.07
CA ALA A 103 -3.62 -21.10 5.75
C ALA A 103 -4.05 -19.80 6.45
N ASP A 104 -4.40 -19.88 7.73
CA ASP A 104 -4.97 -18.78 8.51
C ASP A 104 -4.06 -17.55 8.55
N THR A 105 -2.73 -17.72 8.53
CA THR A 105 -1.81 -16.58 8.52
C THR A 105 -1.91 -15.78 7.22
N GLN A 106 -2.04 -16.46 6.08
CA GLN A 106 -2.24 -15.78 4.80
C GLN A 106 -3.60 -15.05 4.80
N THR A 107 -4.65 -15.72 5.26
CA THR A 107 -6.00 -15.16 5.35
C THR A 107 -6.02 -13.91 6.23
N GLN A 108 -5.47 -13.99 7.44
CA GLN A 108 -5.42 -12.86 8.38
C GLN A 108 -4.68 -11.66 7.80
N ILE A 109 -3.56 -11.87 7.11
CA ILE A 109 -2.82 -10.76 6.49
C ILE A 109 -3.69 -10.06 5.44
N LEU A 110 -4.31 -10.80 4.52
CA LEU A 110 -5.12 -10.21 3.46
C LEU A 110 -6.44 -9.60 3.97
N GLU A 111 -7.10 -10.24 4.93
CA GLU A 111 -8.32 -9.70 5.54
C GLU A 111 -8.02 -8.47 6.40
N SER A 112 -6.85 -8.38 7.05
CA SER A 112 -6.43 -7.18 7.78
C SER A 112 -6.32 -5.95 6.87
N LEU A 113 -5.90 -6.15 5.61
CA LEU A 113 -5.92 -5.12 4.56
C LEU A 113 -7.36 -4.75 4.16
N GLY A 114 -8.34 -5.59 4.48
CA GLY A 114 -9.75 -5.39 4.18
C GLY A 114 -10.24 -6.16 2.94
N PHE A 115 -9.48 -7.16 2.47
CA PHE A 115 -9.95 -8.03 1.39
C PHE A 115 -10.96 -9.04 1.93
N ASN A 116 -12.13 -9.13 1.29
CA ASN A 116 -13.03 -10.26 1.48
C ASN A 116 -12.59 -11.38 0.52
N LEU A 117 -11.94 -12.43 1.04
CA LEU A 117 -11.38 -13.51 0.21
C LEU A 117 -12.44 -14.41 -0.44
N THR A 118 -13.70 -14.31 -0.02
CA THR A 118 -14.83 -14.98 -0.70
C THR A 118 -15.23 -14.25 -1.99
N GLU A 119 -15.05 -12.93 -2.04
CA GLU A 119 -15.37 -12.09 -3.19
C GLU A 119 -14.16 -11.85 -4.10
N THR A 120 -12.97 -11.68 -3.50
CA THR A 120 -11.71 -11.45 -4.20
C THR A 120 -10.70 -12.53 -3.79
N PRO A 121 -10.57 -13.61 -4.57
CA PRO A 121 -9.62 -14.68 -4.28
C PRO A 121 -8.19 -14.13 -4.14
N ALA A 122 -7.36 -14.74 -3.29
CA ALA A 122 -6.00 -14.27 -3.05
C ALA A 122 -5.18 -14.07 -4.34
N ALA A 123 -5.33 -14.96 -5.33
CA ALA A 123 -4.68 -14.82 -6.64
C ALA A 123 -5.08 -13.53 -7.38
N ASP A 124 -6.34 -13.10 -7.26
CA ASP A 124 -6.82 -11.84 -7.83
C ASP A 124 -6.27 -10.63 -7.06
N VAL A 125 -6.11 -10.75 -5.73
CA VAL A 125 -5.46 -9.72 -4.91
C VAL A 125 -4.03 -9.49 -5.40
N HIS A 126 -3.24 -10.56 -5.53
CA HIS A 126 -1.86 -10.47 -5.98
C HIS A 126 -1.74 -9.94 -7.43
N ARG A 127 -2.60 -10.38 -8.35
CA ARG A 127 -2.66 -9.81 -9.72
C ARG A 127 -3.04 -8.34 -9.72
N GLY A 128 -3.94 -7.92 -8.83
CA GLY A 128 -4.32 -6.52 -8.66
C GLY A 128 -3.12 -5.68 -8.20
N PHE A 129 -2.34 -6.16 -7.23
CA PHE A 129 -1.09 -5.50 -6.81
C PHE A 129 -0.06 -5.48 -7.93
N GLN A 130 0.15 -6.58 -8.66
CA GLN A 130 1.07 -6.61 -9.80
C GLN A 130 0.71 -5.55 -10.84
N SER A 131 -0.57 -5.49 -11.23
CA SER A 131 -1.08 -4.50 -12.18
C SER A 131 -0.91 -3.07 -11.66
N LEU A 132 -1.14 -2.84 -10.36
CA LEU A 132 -0.97 -1.52 -9.74
C LEU A 132 0.49 -1.09 -9.74
N LEU A 133 1.39 -1.95 -9.25
CA LEU A 133 2.82 -1.67 -9.15
C LEU A 133 3.44 -1.44 -10.53
N HIS A 134 3.06 -2.24 -11.53
CA HIS A 134 3.50 -2.04 -12.90
C HIS A 134 3.02 -0.69 -13.45
N THR A 135 1.77 -0.30 -13.17
CA THR A 135 1.21 0.98 -13.60
C THR A 135 1.94 2.17 -12.96
N LEU A 136 2.34 2.04 -11.70
CA LEU A 136 3.09 3.07 -10.96
C LEU A 136 4.55 3.20 -11.39
N ASP A 137 5.13 2.14 -11.96
CA ASP A 137 6.51 2.12 -12.49
C ASP A 137 6.61 2.68 -13.92
N LEU A 138 5.48 2.95 -14.59
CA LEU A 138 5.48 3.53 -15.93
C LEU A 138 6.15 4.91 -15.94
N PRO A 139 7.09 5.17 -16.86
CA PRO A 139 7.78 6.46 -16.94
C PRO A 139 6.82 7.64 -17.14
N SER A 140 7.04 8.73 -16.41
CA SER A 140 6.27 9.96 -16.55
C SER A 140 7.18 11.20 -16.53
N PRO A 141 7.02 12.14 -17.50
CA PRO A 141 7.82 13.38 -17.51
C PRO A 141 7.41 14.39 -16.41
N LYS A 142 6.27 14.15 -15.74
CA LYS A 142 5.69 15.02 -14.71
C LYS A 142 5.77 14.43 -13.30
N LEU A 143 6.00 13.13 -13.19
CA LEU A 143 6.04 12.39 -11.94
C LEU A 143 7.27 11.47 -11.93
N GLU A 144 8.15 11.69 -10.97
CA GLU A 144 9.17 10.72 -10.59
C GLU A 144 8.64 9.99 -9.36
N LEU A 145 8.22 8.74 -9.57
CA LEU A 145 7.79 7.83 -8.52
C LEU A 145 8.72 6.63 -8.55
N LYS A 146 9.27 6.25 -7.39
CA LYS A 146 9.98 4.98 -7.22
C LYS A 146 9.39 4.25 -6.04
N LEU A 147 9.10 2.98 -6.21
CA LEU A 147 8.63 2.09 -5.16
C LEU A 147 9.37 0.78 -5.30
N GLY A 148 9.81 0.20 -4.19
CA GLY A 148 10.50 -1.09 -4.23
C GLY A 148 10.41 -1.87 -2.93
N HIS A 149 10.65 -3.17 -3.07
CA HIS A 149 10.66 -4.14 -1.98
C HIS A 149 11.99 -4.88 -1.97
N PHE A 150 12.61 -4.98 -0.79
CA PHE A 150 13.79 -5.80 -0.56
C PHE A 150 13.53 -6.81 0.54
N LEU A 151 13.83 -8.08 0.26
CA LEU A 151 13.79 -9.16 1.23
C LEU A 151 15.22 -9.48 1.63
N PHE A 152 15.58 -9.28 2.89
CA PHE A 152 16.84 -9.75 3.45
C PHE A 152 16.56 -11.00 4.26
N LEU A 153 17.06 -12.14 3.78
CA LEU A 153 16.84 -13.45 4.37
C LEU A 153 18.13 -13.90 5.02
N ASP A 154 18.08 -14.33 6.27
CA ASP A 154 19.26 -14.89 6.91
C ASP A 154 19.81 -16.06 6.09
N ARG A 155 21.14 -16.13 5.96
CA ARG A 155 21.85 -17.17 5.21
C ARG A 155 21.51 -18.61 5.64
N GLN A 156 21.00 -18.80 6.85
CA GLN A 156 20.58 -20.11 7.35
C GLN A 156 19.21 -20.54 6.79
N LEU A 157 18.40 -19.58 6.30
CA LEU A 157 17.11 -19.88 5.69
C LEU A 157 17.28 -20.49 4.29
N LYS A 158 16.40 -21.44 4.00
CA LYS A 158 16.22 -22.02 2.65
C LYS A 158 14.83 -21.65 2.15
N PRO A 159 14.63 -20.43 1.62
CA PRO A 159 13.33 -20.01 1.12
C PRO A 159 12.90 -20.92 -0.04
N GLN A 160 11.61 -21.17 -0.15
CA GLN A 160 11.08 -21.93 -1.29
C GLN A 160 11.23 -21.09 -2.55
N GLN A 161 11.75 -21.70 -3.63
CA GLN A 161 11.98 -20.97 -4.89
C GLN A 161 10.69 -20.34 -5.44
N ARG A 162 9.55 -21.04 -5.34
CA ARG A 162 8.23 -20.52 -5.73
C ARG A 162 7.86 -19.19 -5.06
N PHE A 163 8.28 -18.99 -3.81
CA PHE A 163 8.02 -17.76 -3.07
C PHE A 163 8.89 -16.63 -3.63
N LEU A 164 10.19 -16.88 -3.85
CA LEU A 164 11.10 -15.90 -4.43
C LEU A 164 10.68 -15.49 -5.85
N ASP A 165 10.25 -16.45 -6.65
CA ASP A 165 9.78 -16.22 -8.02
C ASP A 165 8.50 -15.37 -8.00
N SER A 166 7.52 -15.74 -7.16
CA SER A 166 6.27 -14.98 -7.01
C SER A 166 6.51 -13.57 -6.47
N ALA A 167 7.39 -13.42 -5.48
CA ALA A 167 7.78 -12.13 -4.92
C ALA A 167 8.39 -11.21 -5.98
N LYS A 168 9.26 -11.75 -6.83
CA LYS A 168 9.87 -11.00 -7.93
C LYS A 168 8.86 -10.66 -9.03
N GLU A 169 8.08 -11.64 -9.47
CA GLU A 169 7.15 -11.49 -10.60
C GLU A 169 5.97 -10.57 -10.29
N LEU A 170 5.39 -10.71 -9.10
CA LEU A 170 4.15 -10.00 -8.73
C LEU A 170 4.43 -8.66 -8.05
N TYR A 171 5.57 -8.52 -7.38
CA TYR A 171 5.88 -7.34 -6.54
C TYR A 171 7.18 -6.64 -6.89
N GLY A 172 7.94 -7.14 -7.87
CA GLY A 172 9.27 -6.60 -8.21
C GLY A 172 10.28 -6.72 -7.06
N ALA A 173 10.03 -7.60 -6.09
CA ALA A 173 10.87 -7.71 -4.90
C ALA A 173 12.22 -8.35 -5.24
N LEU A 174 13.30 -7.77 -4.69
CA LEU A 174 14.63 -8.39 -4.77
C LEU A 174 14.98 -9.02 -3.42
N ALA A 175 15.40 -10.29 -3.47
CA ALA A 175 15.84 -11.02 -2.29
C ALA A 175 17.37 -11.07 -2.20
N PHE A 176 17.89 -10.86 -0.99
CA PHE A 176 19.30 -10.88 -0.65
C PHE A 176 19.53 -11.81 0.52
N SER A 177 20.66 -12.52 0.50
CA SER A 177 21.14 -13.23 1.70
C SER A 177 21.79 -12.24 2.65
N ALA A 178 21.48 -12.36 3.94
CA ALA A 178 21.98 -11.52 5.02
C ALA A 178 22.63 -12.36 6.12
N ASN A 179 23.44 -11.71 6.96
CA ASN A 179 24.06 -12.34 8.13
C ASN A 179 23.69 -11.61 9.40
N PHE A 180 22.60 -11.98 10.04
CA PHE A 180 22.18 -11.26 11.24
C PHE A 180 23.05 -11.61 12.45
N THR A 181 23.87 -12.67 12.40
CA THR A 181 24.94 -12.87 13.40
C THR A 181 25.95 -11.72 13.40
N GLU A 182 26.18 -11.06 12.25
CA GLU A 182 26.94 -9.81 12.10
C GLU A 182 25.97 -8.62 11.92
N ALA A 183 25.01 -8.47 12.83
CA ALA A 183 23.90 -7.53 12.73
C ALA A 183 24.31 -6.09 12.38
N ALA A 184 25.38 -5.57 12.98
CA ALA A 184 25.86 -4.21 12.71
C ALA A 184 26.35 -4.04 11.26
N ALA A 185 27.16 -4.97 10.76
CA ALA A 185 27.67 -4.94 9.40
C ALA A 185 26.54 -5.14 8.38
N THR A 186 25.64 -6.09 8.62
CA THR A 186 24.44 -6.31 7.81
C THR A 186 23.56 -5.06 7.81
N GLY A 187 23.35 -4.43 8.95
CA GLY A 187 22.58 -3.19 9.06
C GLY A 187 23.17 -2.05 8.24
N GLN A 188 24.50 -1.90 8.25
CA GLN A 188 25.19 -0.92 7.42
C GLN A 188 24.99 -1.20 5.92
N GLN A 189 25.09 -2.46 5.47
CA GLN A 189 24.87 -2.84 4.08
C GLN A 189 23.44 -2.54 3.62
N ILE A 190 22.44 -2.87 4.43
CA ILE A 190 21.03 -2.58 4.13
C ILE A 190 20.82 -1.06 4.04
N ASN A 191 21.38 -0.30 4.98
CA ASN A 191 21.26 1.16 5.00
C ASN A 191 21.92 1.81 3.77
N ASP A 192 23.09 1.32 3.33
CA ASP A 192 23.76 1.79 2.12
C ASP A 192 22.93 1.51 0.85
N LEU A 193 22.25 0.34 0.78
CA LEU A 193 21.34 0.02 -0.31
C LEU A 193 20.14 0.98 -0.33
N VAL A 194 19.50 1.21 0.82
CA VAL A 194 18.36 2.13 0.97
C VAL A 194 18.77 3.55 0.57
N ARG A 195 19.92 4.01 1.05
CA ARG A 195 20.47 5.33 0.70
C ARG A 195 20.64 5.46 -0.81
N LYS A 196 21.19 4.44 -1.49
CA LYS A 196 21.37 4.45 -2.95
C LYS A 196 20.03 4.54 -3.69
N GLN A 197 19.04 3.76 -3.26
CA GLN A 197 17.73 3.68 -3.93
C GLN A 197 16.86 4.93 -3.72
N THR A 198 17.06 5.61 -2.60
CA THR A 198 16.36 6.84 -2.25
C THR A 198 17.14 8.10 -2.59
N TYR A 199 18.20 8.00 -3.42
CA TYR A 199 19.06 9.11 -3.82
C TYR A 199 19.63 9.91 -2.65
N GLY A 200 19.95 9.24 -1.54
CA GLY A 200 20.49 9.85 -0.34
C GLY A 200 19.46 10.47 0.60
N GLN A 201 18.17 10.42 0.28
CA GLN A 201 17.12 11.06 1.09
C GLN A 201 16.82 10.30 2.40
N VAL A 202 16.96 8.97 2.39
CA VAL A 202 16.77 8.13 3.57
C VAL A 202 18.12 7.60 4.03
N VAL A 203 18.53 8.00 5.25
CA VAL A 203 19.82 7.61 5.85
C VAL A 203 19.61 7.28 7.32
N GLY A 204 20.02 6.07 7.74
CA GLY A 204 20.07 5.70 9.16
C GLY A 204 18.69 5.50 9.79
N CYS A 205 17.70 5.08 9.01
CA CYS A 205 16.32 4.87 9.48
C CYS A 205 16.03 3.43 9.92
N LEU A 206 17.03 2.54 9.91
CA LEU A 206 16.85 1.14 10.29
C LEU A 206 17.09 0.97 11.78
N PRO A 207 16.25 0.18 12.48
CA PRO A 207 16.55 -0.22 13.84
C PRO A 207 17.79 -1.11 13.86
N GLU A 208 18.35 -1.30 15.05
CA GLU A 208 19.33 -2.36 15.27
C GLU A 208 18.64 -3.73 15.09
N PHE A 209 19.27 -4.60 14.30
CA PHE A 209 18.78 -5.96 14.10
C PHE A 209 19.29 -6.88 15.21
N SER A 210 18.43 -7.77 15.68
CA SER A 210 18.83 -8.81 16.62
C SER A 210 19.55 -9.95 15.89
N HIS A 211 20.42 -10.67 16.59
CA HIS A 211 21.19 -11.79 16.05
C HIS A 211 20.33 -13.00 15.62
N ASP A 212 19.11 -13.11 16.13
CA ASP A 212 18.11 -14.13 15.78
C ASP A 212 17.13 -13.68 14.68
N THR A 213 17.37 -12.50 14.08
CA THR A 213 16.56 -12.02 12.95
C THR A 213 16.68 -13.00 11.78
N LEU A 214 15.55 -13.53 11.31
CA LEU A 214 15.51 -14.47 10.18
C LEU A 214 15.20 -13.77 8.85
N MET A 215 14.37 -12.74 8.88
CA MET A 215 13.94 -12.03 7.68
C MET A 215 13.65 -10.57 7.99
N VAL A 216 14.07 -9.67 7.09
CA VAL A 216 13.67 -8.26 7.06
C VAL A 216 13.04 -7.98 5.71
N LEU A 217 11.77 -7.57 5.71
CA LEU A 217 11.14 -6.96 4.54
C LEU A 217 11.30 -5.45 4.66
N LEU A 218 12.03 -4.87 3.72
CA LEU A 218 12.16 -3.44 3.57
C LEU A 218 11.33 -2.95 2.37
N ASN A 219 10.55 -1.91 2.60
CA ASN A 219 9.83 -1.21 1.56
C ASN A 219 10.24 0.27 1.55
N TYR A 220 10.34 0.84 0.35
CA TYR A 220 10.57 2.28 0.19
C TYR A 220 9.67 2.84 -0.89
N ILE A 221 9.39 4.14 -0.75
CA ILE A 221 8.74 4.95 -1.78
C ILE A 221 9.40 6.32 -1.83
N PHE A 222 9.64 6.81 -3.05
CA PHE A 222 10.11 8.16 -3.34
C PHE A 222 9.14 8.82 -4.30
N PHE A 223 8.66 10.01 -3.95
CA PHE A 223 7.70 10.76 -4.74
C PHE A 223 8.22 12.17 -5.00
N LYS A 224 8.26 12.55 -6.28
CA LYS A 224 8.57 13.92 -6.71
C LYS A 224 7.74 14.25 -7.94
N ALA A 225 6.85 15.23 -7.81
CA ALA A 225 5.96 15.63 -8.89
C ALA A 225 6.15 17.11 -9.25
N LYS A 226 5.88 17.44 -10.52
CA LYS A 226 5.72 18.83 -10.97
C LYS A 226 4.28 19.26 -10.74
N CYS A 227 4.08 20.37 -10.03
CA CYS A 227 2.76 20.98 -9.91
C CYS A 227 2.20 21.27 -11.31
N LYS A 228 0.91 20.95 -11.53
CA LYS A 228 0.22 21.30 -12.77
C LYS A 228 0.17 22.82 -12.97
N HIS A 229 0.00 23.54 -11.86
CA HIS A 229 0.05 25.00 -11.78
C HIS A 229 1.10 25.35 -10.72
N PRO A 230 2.33 25.72 -11.11
CA PRO A 230 3.40 26.03 -10.15
C PRO A 230 3.14 27.36 -9.44
N PHE A 231 3.61 27.47 -8.20
CA PHE A 231 3.62 28.72 -7.47
C PHE A 231 4.62 29.70 -8.09
N ASP A 232 4.34 31.00 -7.99
CA ASP A 232 5.29 32.04 -8.33
C ASP A 232 6.42 32.05 -7.28
N ARG A 233 7.67 31.90 -7.75
CA ARG A 233 8.85 31.83 -6.88
C ARG A 233 9.09 33.12 -6.10
N TYR A 234 8.53 34.25 -6.55
CA TYR A 234 8.69 35.53 -5.87
C TYR A 234 7.58 35.82 -4.85
N GLN A 235 6.66 34.87 -4.64
CA GLN A 235 5.53 34.97 -3.71
C GLN A 235 5.55 33.89 -2.61
N THR A 236 6.67 33.17 -2.45
CA THR A 236 6.87 32.10 -1.45
C THR A 236 8.22 32.27 -0.76
#